data_AF-A0A7J6VVS7-F1
#
_entry.id   AF-A0A7J6VVS7-F1
#
_cell.length_a   1.000
_cell.length_b   1.000
_cell.length_c   1.000
_cell.angle_alpha   90.00
_cell.angle_beta   90.00
_cell.angle_gamma   90.00
#
_symmetry.space_group_name_H-M   'P 1'
#
loop_
_entity.id
_entity.type
_entity.pdbx_description
1 polymer ?
#
loop_
_entity_poly.entity_id
_entity_poly.type
_entity_poly.pdbx_seq_one_letter_code
_entity_poly.pdbx_strand_id
1 'polypeptide(L)'
;MDKDESQNYRKGKKNFMWTAKTDKYLVSFLAECAKNGEKHGKSFPKPVYTKAADAVSEFCKQLCTSDNVDSHMKTVKKKYGRIDVF
;
A
#
# COMPACT_ATOMS: atom_id res chain seq x y z
N MET A 1 23.64 -5.55 -26.44
CA MET A 1 24.23 -5.65 -25.09
C MET A 1 23.63 -4.51 -24.26
N ASP A 2 22.34 -4.56 -23.93
CA ASP A 2 21.72 -5.42 -22.91
C ASP A 2 22.30 -5.18 -21.51
N LYS A 3 21.75 -4.22 -20.76
CA LYS A 3 20.81 -4.51 -19.65
C LYS A 3 20.54 -3.27 -18.81
N ASP A 4 19.26 -3.01 -18.65
CA ASP A 4 18.61 -2.14 -17.66
C ASP A 4 19.13 -2.48 -16.25
N GLU A 5 20.09 -1.71 -15.75
CA GLU A 5 20.63 -1.81 -14.40
C GLU A 5 20.22 -0.57 -13.61
N SER A 6 18.96 -0.50 -13.21
CA SER A 6 18.50 0.47 -12.19
C SER A 6 17.55 -0.18 -11.17
N GLN A 7 17.84 -1.43 -10.82
CA GLN A 7 17.25 -2.11 -9.65
C GLN A 7 18.21 -2.00 -8.45
N ASN A 8 18.70 -0.81 -8.12
CA ASN A 8 19.54 -0.59 -6.94
C ASN A 8 18.88 0.34 -5.92
N TYR A 9 19.08 -0.01 -4.65
CA TYR A 9 18.81 0.78 -3.44
C TYR A 9 17.43 0.67 -2.77
N ARG A 10 17.05 -0.50 -2.22
CA ARG A 10 16.22 -0.58 -0.99
C ARG A 10 16.66 -1.67 -0.03
N LYS A 11 17.96 -1.92 0.05
CA LYS A 11 18.56 -2.84 1.00
C LYS A 11 18.63 -2.15 2.37
N GLY A 12 17.67 -2.42 3.26
CA GLY A 12 17.83 -2.12 4.69
C GLY A 12 16.66 -1.49 5.44
N LYS A 13 15.55 -1.07 4.81
CA LYS A 13 14.33 -0.78 5.58
C LYS A 13 13.65 -2.11 5.87
N LYS A 14 13.45 -2.44 7.15
CA LYS A 14 12.57 -3.54 7.57
C LYS A 14 11.24 -3.33 6.86
N ASN A 15 11.00 -4.08 5.79
CA ASN A 15 9.75 -3.98 5.05
C ASN A 15 8.65 -4.33 6.04
N PHE A 16 7.66 -3.45 6.16
CA PHE A 16 6.48 -3.75 6.94
C PHE A 16 5.93 -5.10 6.46
N MET A 17 5.84 -6.08 7.36
CA MET A 17 5.40 -7.42 6.99
C MET A 17 3.88 -7.42 6.82
N TRP A 18 3.44 -7.35 5.57
CA TRP A 18 2.02 -7.41 5.22
C TRP A 18 1.50 -8.83 5.37
N THR A 19 0.76 -9.07 6.44
CA THR A 19 -0.01 -10.32 6.60
C THR A 19 -1.33 -10.21 5.85
N ALA A 20 -1.95 -11.34 5.48
CA ALA A 20 -3.27 -11.35 4.85
C ALA A 20 -4.34 -10.61 5.69
N LYS A 21 -4.21 -10.64 7.03
CA LYS A 21 -5.11 -9.92 7.94
C LYS A 21 -4.92 -8.40 7.83
N THR A 22 -3.67 -7.94 7.85
CA THR A 22 -3.33 -6.51 7.74
C THR A 22 -3.66 -5.96 6.36
N ASP A 23 -3.38 -6.74 5.31
CA ASP A 23 -3.72 -6.41 3.94
C ASP A 23 -5.24 -6.21 3.77
N LYS A 24 -6.04 -7.18 4.26
CA LYS A 24 -7.50 -7.07 4.24
C LYS A 24 -8.00 -5.88 5.05
N TYR A 25 -7.39 -5.59 6.20
CA TYR A 25 -7.74 -4.43 7.02
C TYR A 25 -7.46 -3.11 6.29
N LEU A 26 -6.26 -2.97 5.70
CA LEU A 26 -5.91 -1.79 4.89
C LEU A 26 -6.88 -1.60 3.72
N VAL A 27 -7.16 -2.66 2.96
CA VAL A 27 -8.06 -2.58 1.79
C VAL A 27 -9.48 -2.20 2.23
N SER A 28 -9.96 -2.75 3.35
CA SER A 28 -11.27 -2.41 3.92
C SER A 28 -11.34 -0.96 4.37
N PHE A 29 -10.30 -0.46 5.07
CA PHE A 29 -10.19 0.92 5.49
C PHE A 29 -10.17 1.88 4.30
N LEU A 30 -9.36 1.60 3.28
CA LEU A 30 -9.32 2.40 2.05
C LEU A 30 -10.65 2.34 1.28
N ALA A 31 -11.35 1.21 1.28
CA ALA A 31 -12.68 1.10 0.69
C ALA A 31 -13.71 1.96 1.44
N GLU A 32 -13.62 2.05 2.77
CA GLU A 32 -14.45 2.93 3.58
C GLU A 32 -14.14 4.40 3.32
N CYS A 33 -12.86 4.80 3.30
CA CYS A 33 -12.45 6.14 2.88
C CYS A 33 -12.95 6.49 1.47
N ALA A 34 -12.96 5.52 0.55
CA ALA A 34 -13.51 5.72 -0.79
C ALA A 34 -15.02 5.92 -0.78
N LYS A 35 -15.77 5.17 0.05
CA LYS A 35 -17.21 5.35 0.24
C LYS A 35 -17.54 6.70 0.86
N ASN A 36 -16.71 7.18 1.78
CA ASN A 36 -16.86 8.48 2.44
C ASN A 36 -16.50 9.68 1.54
N GLY A 37 -16.13 9.45 0.28
CA GLY A 37 -15.76 10.52 -0.66
C GLY A 37 -14.35 11.07 -0.46
N GLU A 38 -13.52 10.45 0.39
CA GLU A 38 -12.12 10.87 0.59
C GLU A 38 -11.22 10.44 -0.58
N LYS A 39 -11.77 9.78 -1.61
CA LYS A 39 -11.06 9.43 -2.84
C LYS A 39 -11.09 10.61 -3.82
N HIS A 40 -9.92 11.20 -4.07
CA HIS A 40 -9.77 12.27 -5.05
C HIS A 40 -9.42 11.68 -6.43
N GLY A 41 -10.43 11.41 -7.25
CA GLY A 41 -10.26 10.86 -8.60
C GLY A 41 -9.84 9.38 -8.61
N LYS A 42 -8.69 9.06 -9.21
CA LYS A 42 -8.18 7.67 -9.35
C LYS A 42 -7.32 7.19 -8.17
N SER A 43 -6.98 8.07 -7.23
CA SER A 43 -6.06 7.81 -6.13
C SER A 43 -6.55 8.44 -4.83
N PHE A 44 -6.00 7.98 -3.71
CA PHE A 44 -6.24 8.61 -2.42
C PHE A 44 -5.27 9.79 -2.21
N PRO A 45 -5.70 10.87 -1.57
CA PRO A 45 -4.80 11.95 -1.19
C PRO A 45 -3.88 11.48 -0.06
N LYS A 46 -2.67 12.07 0.03
CA LYS A 46 -1.67 11.80 1.08
C LYS A 46 -2.26 11.71 2.51
N PRO A 47 -3.18 12.60 2.97
CA PRO A 47 -3.80 12.46 4.29
C PRO A 47 -4.53 11.14 4.52
N VAL A 48 -5.21 10.58 3.50
CA VAL A 48 -5.88 9.28 3.64
C VAL A 48 -4.86 8.16 3.80
N TYR A 49 -3.73 8.23 3.07
CA TYR A 49 -2.63 7.28 3.25
C TYR A 49 -1.99 7.39 4.64
N THR A 50 -1.87 8.59 5.20
CA THR A 50 -1.39 8.78 6.58
C THR A 50 -2.37 8.21 7.60
N LYS A 51 -3.68 8.50 7.48
CA LYS A 51 -4.71 7.91 8.34
C LYS A 51 -4.72 6.38 8.27
N ALA A 52 -4.62 5.83 7.06
CA ALA A 52 -4.57 4.38 6.86
C ALA A 52 -3.31 3.76 7.48
N ALA A 53 -2.16 4.44 7.37
CA ALA A 53 -0.92 4.01 8.00
C ALA A 53 -1.03 4.03 9.54
N ASP A 54 -1.67 5.04 10.12
CA ASP A 54 -1.89 5.16 11.56
C ASP A 54 -2.80 4.03 12.06
N ALA A 55 -3.96 3.83 11.43
CA ALA A 55 -4.90 2.76 11.76
C ALA A 55 -4.27 1.36 11.64
N VAL A 56 -3.49 1.13 10.57
CA VAL A 56 -2.73 -0.13 10.39
C VAL A 56 -1.65 -0.28 11.46
N SER A 57 -1.01 0.82 11.86
CA SER A 57 0.03 0.79 12.90
C SER A 57 -0.53 0.38 14.24
N GLU A 58 -1.68 0.95 14.62
CA GLU A 58 -2.42 0.58 15.82
C GLU A 58 -2.88 -0.88 15.77
N PHE A 59 -3.46 -1.30 14.63
CA PHE A 59 -3.96 -2.66 14.45
C PHE A 59 -2.87 -3.74 14.52
N CYS A 60 -1.70 -3.47 13.93
CA CYS A 60 -0.58 -4.41 13.90
C CYS A 60 0.43 -4.23 15.04
N LYS A 61 0.25 -3.19 15.89
CA LYS A 61 1.26 -2.77 16.88
C LYS A 61 2.66 -2.63 16.28
N GLN A 62 2.74 -2.22 15.02
CA GLN A 62 3.97 -2.09 14.25
C GLN A 62 3.95 -0.77 13.50
N LEU A 63 5.07 -0.04 13.50
CA LEU A 63 5.18 1.24 12.82
C LEU A 63 4.94 1.08 11.30
N CYS A 64 3.77 1.50 10.84
CA CYS A 64 3.42 1.62 9.43
C CYS A 64 3.44 3.10 9.05
N THR A 65 4.15 3.42 7.97
CA THR A 65 4.21 4.78 7.44
C THR A 65 3.44 4.86 6.12
N SER A 66 3.04 6.07 5.73
CA SER A 66 2.36 6.27 4.44
C SER A 66 3.19 5.77 3.24
N ASP A 67 4.53 5.76 3.34
CA ASP A 67 5.43 5.22 2.32
C ASP A 67 5.37 3.69 2.22
N ASN A 68 5.20 3.01 3.36
CA ASN A 68 4.98 1.56 3.41
C ASN A 68 3.63 1.21 2.75
N VAL A 69 2.57 1.99 3.05
CA VAL A 69 1.24 1.81 2.45
C VAL A 69 1.27 2.06 0.94
N ASP A 70 1.94 3.12 0.48
CA ASP A 70 2.07 3.40 -0.97
C ASP A 70 2.84 2.28 -1.69
N SER A 71 3.98 1.86 -1.14
CA SER A 71 4.79 0.77 -1.71
C SER A 71 3.99 -0.55 -1.77
N HIS A 72 3.19 -0.83 -0.73
CA HIS A 72 2.30 -1.99 -0.72
C HIS A 72 1.17 -1.86 -1.75
N MET A 73 0.52 -0.70 -1.82
CA MET A 73 -0.54 -0.45 -2.80
C MET A 73 -0.05 -0.55 -4.24
N LYS A 74 1.20 -0.16 -4.53
CA LYS A 74 1.84 -0.40 -5.83
C LYS A 74 2.02 -1.90 -6.10
N THR A 75 2.43 -2.66 -5.10
CA THR A 75 2.59 -4.13 -5.19
C THR A 75 1.25 -4.83 -5.37
N VAL A 76 0.22 -4.43 -4.61
CA VAL A 76 -1.17 -4.87 -4.74
C VAL A 76 -1.68 -4.56 -6.14
N LYS A 77 -1.60 -3.31 -6.61
CA LYS A 77 -1.98 -2.94 -7.98
C LYS A 77 -1.25 -3.74 -9.04
N LYS A 78 0.04 -4.04 -8.86
CA LYS A 78 0.81 -4.89 -9.77
C LYS A 78 0.34 -6.35 -9.72
N LYS A 79 -0.04 -6.87 -8.54
CA LYS A 79 -0.55 -8.23 -8.38
C LYS A 79 -1.94 -8.39 -9.01
N TYR A 80 -2.85 -7.45 -8.76
CA TYR A 80 -4.23 -7.48 -9.27
C TYR A 80 -4.35 -6.97 -10.71
N GLY A 81 -3.51 -6.03 -11.14
CA GLY A 81 -3.42 -5.58 -12.55
C GLY A 81 -2.75 -6.61 -13.46
N ARG A 82 -2.08 -7.62 -12.90
CA ARG A 82 -1.62 -8.81 -13.64
C ARG A 82 -2.65 -9.93 -13.66
N ILE A 83 -3.77 -9.78 -12.93
CA ILE A 83 -5.00 -10.53 -13.18
C ILE A 83 -5.72 -9.79 -14.31
N ASP A 84 -5.05 -9.66 -15.44
CA ASP A 84 -5.69 -9.36 -16.71
C ASP A 84 -6.20 -10.71 -17.21
N VAL A 85 -7.48 -10.94 -16.93
CA VAL A 85 -8.45 -11.72 -17.71
C VAL A 85 -7.87 -12.82 -18.61
N PHE A 86 -8.10 -14.08 -18.22
CA PHE A 86 -8.18 -15.23 -19.14
C PHE A 86 -9.35 -15.08 -20.11
#